data_AF-A0A6H9S202-F1
#
_entry.id   AF-A0A6H9S202-F1
#
_cell.length_a   1.000
_cell.length_b   1.000
_cell.length_c   1.000
_cell.angle_alpha   90.00
_cell.angle_beta   90.00
_cell.angle_gamma   90.00
#
_symmetry.space_group_name_H-M   'P 1'
#
loop_
_entity.id
_entity.type
_entity.pdbx_description
1 polymer ?
#
loop_
_entity_poly.entity_id
_entity_poly.type
_entity_poly.pdbx_seq_one_letter_code
_entity_poly.pdbx_strand_id
1 'polypeptide(L)'
;HLRLLQLLTRALGETDLGQALRRAGSAEALLKLLQGAPQELALDAQMIGLGVSADDFEELVWRGARLLRQADCVSNGFAGVLQQVDALPLGDGLWWLHSEQTVKRPGLAFVTPDKPIRYLGQPLSGLFCLASLGEAHQALLERLCALLIE
;
A
#
# COMPACT_ATOMS: atom_id res chain seq x y z
N HIS A 1 -17.61 -4.15 -0.73
CA HIS A 1 -16.38 -4.42 -1.49
C HIS A 1 -16.30 -3.69 -2.84
N LEU A 2 -17.17 -3.94 -3.84
CA LEU A 2 -17.09 -3.28 -5.17
C LEU A 2 -17.24 -1.74 -5.16
N ARG A 3 -18.15 -1.20 -4.34
CA ARG A 3 -18.37 0.25 -4.23
C ARG A 3 -17.16 1.00 -3.63
N LEU A 4 -16.40 0.31 -2.78
CA LEU A 4 -15.21 0.83 -2.11
C LEU A 4 -14.02 0.89 -3.08
N LEU A 5 -13.84 -0.17 -3.89
CA LEU A 5 -12.88 -0.20 -4.98
C LEU A 5 -13.21 0.85 -6.05
N GLN A 6 -14.49 1.05 -6.37
CA GLN A 6 -14.92 2.11 -7.29
C GLN A 6 -14.66 3.52 -6.76
N LEU A 7 -14.84 3.74 -5.46
CA LEU A 7 -14.50 5.03 -4.82
C LEU A 7 -12.99 5.26 -4.82
N LEU A 8 -12.18 4.23 -4.54
CA LEU A 8 -10.72 4.29 -4.65
C LEU A 8 -10.30 4.65 -6.06
N THR A 9 -10.71 3.88 -7.07
CA THR A 9 -10.30 4.10 -8.47
C THR A 9 -10.69 5.49 -8.97
N ARG A 10 -11.78 6.08 -8.44
CA ARG A 10 -12.20 7.44 -8.79
C ARG A 10 -11.39 8.51 -8.08
N ALA A 11 -11.15 8.34 -6.79
CA ALA A 11 -10.33 9.24 -5.99
C ALA A 11 -8.90 9.33 -6.52
N LEU A 12 -8.36 8.18 -6.90
CA LEU A 12 -7.01 8.00 -7.43
C LEU A 12 -6.78 8.57 -8.83
N GLY A 13 -7.86 8.96 -9.51
CA GLY A 13 -7.81 9.57 -10.84
C GLY A 13 -7.44 11.05 -10.82
N GLU A 14 -7.41 11.72 -9.65
CA GLU A 14 -7.24 13.18 -9.52
C GLU A 14 -5.91 13.58 -8.85
N THR A 15 -4.80 13.11 -9.44
CA THR A 15 -3.51 13.83 -9.68
C THR A 15 -2.76 14.73 -8.65
N ASP A 16 -2.96 14.68 -7.32
CA ASP A 16 -2.03 15.39 -6.39
C ASP A 16 -1.22 14.46 -5.44
N LEU A 17 -1.84 13.42 -4.88
CA LEU A 17 -1.13 12.52 -3.95
C LEU A 17 -0.08 11.64 -4.63
N GLY A 18 -0.31 11.19 -5.87
CA GLY A 18 0.66 10.39 -6.61
C GLY A 18 1.99 11.13 -6.77
N GLN A 19 1.93 12.44 -7.00
CA GLN A 19 3.11 13.31 -6.98
C GLN A 19 3.67 13.53 -5.58
N ALA A 20 2.84 13.75 -4.56
CA ALA A 20 3.29 13.94 -3.19
C ALA A 20 4.03 12.70 -2.64
N LEU A 21 3.50 11.49 -2.90
CA LEU A 21 4.11 10.20 -2.55
C LEU A 21 5.41 9.97 -3.32
N ARG A 22 5.46 10.29 -4.61
CA ARG A 22 6.69 10.24 -5.42
C ARG A 22 7.76 11.24 -4.95
N ARG A 23 7.34 12.41 -4.45
CA ARG A 23 8.24 13.47 -3.95
C ARG A 23 8.70 13.21 -2.51
N ALA A 24 7.96 12.43 -1.74
CA ALA A 24 8.31 12.12 -0.36
C ALA A 24 9.49 11.14 -0.33
N GLY A 25 10.71 11.70 -0.35
CA GLY A 25 11.96 10.94 -0.35
C GLY A 25 12.34 10.32 1.00
N SER A 26 11.45 10.30 2.00
CA SER A 26 11.71 9.72 3.32
C SER A 26 10.46 9.05 3.89
N ALA A 27 10.67 8.01 4.68
CA ALA A 27 9.62 7.28 5.37
C ALA A 27 8.80 8.22 6.27
N GLU A 28 9.45 9.14 6.96
CA GLU A 28 8.82 10.08 7.89
C GLU A 28 7.94 11.11 7.18
N ALA A 29 8.32 11.57 5.98
CA ALA A 29 7.50 12.46 5.18
C ALA A 29 6.24 11.74 4.67
N LEU A 30 6.38 10.49 4.25
CA LEU A 30 5.25 9.64 3.86
C LEU A 30 4.33 9.35 5.05
N LEU A 31 4.89 9.05 6.23
CA LEU A 31 4.11 8.91 7.45
C LEU A 31 3.33 10.18 7.76
N LYS A 32 3.94 11.37 7.65
CA LYS A 32 3.23 12.63 7.88
C LYS A 32 2.08 12.87 6.92
N LEU A 33 2.22 12.48 5.65
CA LEU A 33 1.12 12.52 4.68
C LEU A 33 -0.02 11.54 5.06
N LEU A 34 0.33 10.43 5.70
CA LEU A 34 -0.60 9.38 6.12
C LEU A 34 -1.05 9.51 7.61
N GLN A 35 -0.51 10.48 8.36
CA GLN A 35 -0.83 10.76 9.77
C GLN A 35 -2.24 11.32 9.86
N GLY A 36 -3.17 10.48 10.29
CA GLY A 36 -4.61 10.69 10.21
C GLY A 36 -5.39 9.37 10.05
N ALA A 37 -4.70 8.26 9.80
CA ALA A 37 -5.24 6.91 9.91
C ALA A 37 -5.76 6.62 11.33
N PRO A 38 -6.80 5.78 11.48
CA PRO A 38 -7.29 5.37 12.80
C PRO A 38 -6.16 4.81 13.66
N GLN A 39 -6.22 5.05 14.97
CA GLN A 39 -5.23 4.59 15.96
C GLN A 39 -4.99 3.05 15.94
N GLU A 40 -5.88 2.31 15.28
CA GLU A 40 -5.89 0.85 15.15
C GLU A 40 -5.03 0.33 13.98
N LEU A 41 -4.60 1.21 13.06
CA LEU A 41 -3.73 0.82 11.95
C LEU A 41 -2.25 1.00 12.32
N ALA A 42 -1.49 -0.09 12.27
CA ALA A 42 -0.05 -0.01 12.36
C ALA A 42 0.55 0.60 11.08
N LEU A 43 1.00 1.85 11.18
CA LEU A 43 1.74 2.53 10.14
C LEU A 43 2.92 3.28 10.79
N ASP A 44 4.12 2.78 10.55
CA ASP A 44 5.36 3.25 11.17
C ASP A 44 6.48 3.26 10.12
N ALA A 45 7.61 3.91 10.39
CA ALA A 45 8.71 4.09 9.45
C ALA A 45 9.27 2.74 8.99
N GLN A 46 9.27 1.75 9.89
CA GLN A 46 9.64 0.36 9.58
C GLN A 46 8.70 -0.33 8.56
N MET A 47 7.54 0.26 8.26
CA MET A 47 6.58 -0.24 7.27
C MET A 47 6.81 0.37 5.88
N ILE A 48 7.82 1.22 5.74
CA ILE A 48 8.11 1.93 4.50
C ILE A 48 9.47 1.48 3.97
N GLY A 49 9.46 0.87 2.79
CA GLY A 49 10.66 0.45 2.07
C GLY A 49 10.84 1.26 0.80
N LEU A 50 11.63 2.34 0.86
CA LEU A 50 11.91 3.17 -0.31
C LEU A 50 13.12 2.65 -1.09
N GLY A 51 13.02 2.64 -2.41
CA GLY A 51 14.12 2.23 -3.29
C GLY A 51 14.57 0.80 -3.01
N VAL A 52 13.63 -0.11 -2.77
CA VAL A 52 13.95 -1.52 -2.52
C VAL A 52 14.38 -2.18 -3.82
N SER A 53 15.42 -2.99 -3.75
CA SER A 53 15.82 -3.80 -4.90
C SER A 53 14.77 -4.87 -5.16
N ALA A 54 14.12 -4.71 -6.32
CA ALA A 54 13.08 -5.57 -6.84
C ALA A 54 13.15 -5.61 -8.37
N ASP A 55 13.21 -6.81 -8.94
CA ASP A 55 13.23 -7.04 -10.38
C ASP A 55 11.83 -6.96 -11.01
N ASP A 56 10.81 -7.34 -10.24
CA ASP A 56 9.43 -7.40 -10.70
C ASP A 56 8.39 -7.09 -9.61
N PHE A 57 7.12 -7.21 -9.98
CA PHE A 57 6.00 -7.00 -9.08
C PHE A 57 5.98 -7.99 -7.92
N GLU A 58 6.26 -9.27 -8.16
CA GLU A 58 6.18 -10.33 -7.14
C GLU A 58 7.22 -10.12 -6.03
N GLU A 59 8.43 -9.69 -6.40
CA GLU A 59 9.46 -9.32 -5.45
C GLU A 59 9.03 -8.13 -4.57
N LEU A 60 8.39 -7.12 -5.16
CA LEU A 60 7.82 -5.99 -4.41
C LEU A 60 6.72 -6.42 -3.44
N VAL A 61 5.81 -7.31 -3.87
CA VAL A 61 4.80 -7.89 -2.98
C VAL A 61 5.48 -8.57 -1.79
N TRP A 62 6.53 -9.35 -2.05
CA TRP A 62 7.28 -10.02 -1.01
C TRP A 62 7.95 -9.04 -0.04
N ARG A 63 8.51 -7.93 -0.55
CA ARG A 63 9.08 -6.86 0.28
C ARG A 63 8.01 -6.24 1.19
N GLY A 64 6.86 -5.86 0.65
CA GLY A 64 5.75 -5.28 1.44
C GLY A 64 5.23 -6.24 2.51
N ALA A 65 4.99 -7.51 2.14
CA ALA A 65 4.57 -8.56 3.07
C ALA A 65 5.61 -8.81 4.18
N ARG A 66 6.90 -8.74 3.86
CA ARG A 66 7.98 -8.89 4.84
C ARG A 66 7.97 -7.76 5.87
N LEU A 67 7.77 -6.50 5.45
CA LEU A 67 7.68 -5.36 6.37
C LEU A 67 6.51 -5.55 7.34
N LEU A 68 5.33 -5.91 6.82
CA LEU A 68 4.15 -6.22 7.63
C LEU A 68 4.42 -7.33 8.65
N ARG A 69 5.16 -8.38 8.25
CA ARG A 69 5.53 -9.47 9.15
C ARG A 69 6.54 -9.03 10.22
N GLN A 70 7.53 -8.21 9.85
CA GLN A 70 8.52 -7.69 10.80
C GLN A 70 7.88 -6.80 11.87
N ALA A 71 6.82 -6.08 11.51
CA ALA A 71 6.01 -5.30 12.43
C ALA A 71 4.91 -6.09 13.16
N ASP A 72 4.97 -7.43 13.10
CA ASP A 72 4.02 -8.38 13.69
C ASP A 72 2.55 -8.14 13.29
N CYS A 73 2.32 -7.56 12.12
CA CYS A 73 0.96 -7.32 11.60
C CYS A 73 0.35 -8.59 10.99
N VAL A 74 1.19 -9.48 10.46
CA VAL A 74 0.77 -10.69 9.74
C VAL A 74 1.61 -11.90 10.14
N SER A 75 1.05 -13.08 9.92
CA SER A 75 1.73 -14.36 10.11
C SER A 75 2.52 -14.78 8.88
N ASN A 76 3.28 -15.88 9.01
CA ASN A 76 3.93 -16.50 7.86
C ASN A 76 2.89 -16.91 6.80
N GLY A 77 3.26 -16.81 5.52
CA GLY A 77 2.39 -17.14 4.40
C GLY A 77 1.63 -15.94 3.80
N PHE A 78 1.58 -14.80 4.48
CA PHE A 78 0.88 -13.61 3.98
C PHE A 78 1.35 -13.16 2.58
N ALA A 79 2.65 -13.26 2.28
CA ALA A 79 3.18 -12.96 0.96
C ALA A 79 2.57 -13.84 -0.15
N GLY A 80 2.40 -15.14 0.13
CA GLY A 80 1.77 -16.07 -0.81
C GLY A 80 0.28 -15.79 -1.00
N VAL A 81 -0.40 -15.29 0.05
CA VAL A 81 -1.77 -14.81 -0.09
C VAL A 81 -1.83 -13.56 -0.97
N LEU A 82 -0.98 -12.57 -0.72
CA LEU A 82 -0.99 -11.33 -1.52
C LEU A 82 -0.67 -11.55 -3.00
N GLN A 83 0.15 -12.54 -3.35
CA GLN A 83 0.41 -12.89 -4.75
C GLN A 83 -0.82 -13.44 -5.48
N GLN A 84 -1.82 -13.94 -4.76
CA GLN A 84 -3.07 -14.43 -5.33
C GLN A 84 -4.17 -13.36 -5.37
N VAL A 85 -3.91 -12.18 -4.82
CA VAL A 85 -4.86 -11.07 -4.80
C VAL A 85 -4.68 -10.22 -6.07
N ASP A 86 -5.80 -9.84 -6.68
CA ASP A 86 -5.79 -8.90 -7.79
C ASP A 86 -5.35 -7.52 -7.32
N ALA A 87 -4.24 -7.04 -7.88
CA ALA A 87 -3.73 -5.71 -7.58
C ALA A 87 -4.61 -4.63 -8.22
N LEU A 88 -5.01 -3.65 -7.41
CA LEU A 88 -5.77 -2.50 -7.90
C LEU A 88 -4.81 -1.40 -8.35
N PRO A 89 -4.88 -0.95 -9.62
CA PRO A 89 -4.13 0.22 -10.05
C PRO A 89 -4.71 1.47 -9.41
N LEU A 90 -3.81 2.30 -8.87
CA LEU A 90 -4.14 3.52 -8.16
C LEU A 90 -3.77 4.78 -8.95
N GLY A 91 -3.47 4.69 -10.24
CA GLY A 91 -2.96 5.85 -11.00
C GLY A 91 -1.53 6.23 -10.59
N ASP A 92 -0.89 7.05 -11.41
CA ASP A 92 0.51 7.49 -11.22
C ASP A 92 1.51 6.35 -10.91
N GLY A 93 1.24 5.15 -11.44
CA GLY A 93 2.04 3.95 -11.20
C GLY A 93 2.03 3.43 -9.75
N LEU A 94 1.08 3.87 -8.93
CA LEU A 94 0.83 3.32 -7.60
C LEU A 94 -0.11 2.12 -7.72
N TRP A 95 0.10 1.12 -6.87
CA TRP A 95 -0.69 -0.10 -6.83
C TRP A 95 -1.07 -0.46 -5.41
N TRP A 96 -2.19 -1.16 -5.27
CA TRP A 96 -2.73 -1.56 -3.97
C TRP A 96 -3.00 -3.05 -3.94
N LEU A 97 -2.58 -3.67 -2.86
CA LEU A 97 -2.93 -5.03 -2.47
C LEU A 97 -3.44 -5.03 -1.05
N HIS A 98 -4.43 -5.88 -0.79
CA HIS A 98 -4.89 -6.11 0.57
C HIS A 98 -5.29 -7.55 0.78
N SER A 99 -5.19 -8.03 2.02
CA SER A 99 -5.78 -9.31 2.41
C SER A 99 -6.15 -9.30 3.89
N GLU A 100 -7.19 -10.05 4.22
CA GLU A 100 -7.62 -10.31 5.60
C GLU A 100 -7.09 -11.64 6.14
N GLN A 101 -6.52 -12.49 5.27
CA GLN A 101 -6.05 -13.80 5.69
C GLN A 101 -4.69 -13.68 6.38
N THR A 102 -4.48 -14.48 7.43
CA THR A 102 -3.21 -14.53 8.19
C THR A 102 -2.82 -13.19 8.85
N VAL A 103 -3.77 -12.26 9.00
CA VAL A 103 -3.57 -10.97 9.66
C VAL A 103 -3.75 -11.10 11.17
N LYS A 104 -2.80 -10.58 11.93
CA LYS A 104 -2.85 -10.51 13.41
C LYS A 104 -3.38 -9.17 13.89
N ARG A 105 -3.00 -8.09 13.20
CA ARG A 105 -3.50 -6.73 13.43
C ARG A 105 -3.44 -5.92 12.15
N PRO A 106 -4.29 -4.89 12.00
CA PRO A 106 -4.26 -4.03 10.83
C PRO A 106 -2.89 -3.37 10.65
N GLY A 107 -2.38 -3.34 9.42
CA GLY A 107 -1.13 -2.64 9.13
C GLY A 107 -0.97 -2.33 7.65
N LEU A 108 -0.38 -1.18 7.34
CA LEU A 108 -0.12 -0.75 5.96
C LEU A 108 1.39 -0.67 5.74
N ALA A 109 1.88 -1.39 4.75
CA ALA A 109 3.24 -1.22 4.24
C ALA A 109 3.23 -0.51 2.89
N PHE A 110 4.26 0.28 2.65
CA PHE A 110 4.48 0.95 1.37
C PHE A 110 5.90 0.69 0.88
N VAL A 111 6.03 0.26 -0.37
CA VAL A 111 7.33 -0.06 -0.96
C VAL A 111 7.47 0.57 -2.34
N THR A 112 8.64 1.12 -2.64
CA THR A 112 8.98 1.67 -3.96
C THR A 112 10.21 0.96 -4.51
N PRO A 113 10.25 0.60 -5.80
CA PRO A 113 11.41 -0.04 -6.39
C PRO A 113 12.59 0.92 -6.53
N ASP A 114 13.81 0.40 -6.52
CA ASP A 114 15.05 1.13 -6.82
C ASP A 114 15.16 1.55 -8.29
N LYS A 115 14.43 0.86 -9.17
CA LYS A 115 14.44 1.08 -10.63
C LYS A 115 13.03 1.07 -11.23
N PRO A 116 12.85 1.65 -12.43
CA PRO A 116 11.57 1.61 -13.12
C PRO A 116 11.21 0.17 -13.49
N ILE A 117 10.05 -0.26 -13.06
CA ILE A 117 9.46 -1.56 -13.40
C ILE A 117 8.05 -1.37 -13.94
N ARG A 118 7.53 -2.40 -14.60
CA ARG A 118 6.19 -2.39 -15.19
C ARG A 118 5.39 -3.57 -14.70
N TYR A 119 4.10 -3.34 -14.46
CA TYR A 119 3.14 -4.38 -14.12
C TYR A 119 1.88 -4.17 -14.98
N LEU A 120 1.41 -5.22 -15.63
CA LEU A 120 0.28 -5.18 -16.58
C LEU A 120 0.40 -4.06 -17.64
N GLY A 121 1.62 -3.82 -18.13
CA GLY A 121 1.92 -2.80 -19.14
C GLY A 121 1.94 -1.36 -18.63
N GLN A 122 1.63 -1.12 -17.35
CA GLN A 122 1.65 0.20 -16.71
C GLN A 122 2.92 0.38 -15.87
N PRO A 123 3.38 1.63 -15.65
CA PRO A 123 4.48 1.88 -14.73
C PRO A 123 4.11 1.44 -13.31
N LEU A 124 5.09 0.92 -12.58
CA LEU A 124 4.97 0.57 -11.17
C LEU A 124 6.06 1.34 -10.42
N SER A 125 5.62 2.38 -9.71
CA SER A 125 6.44 3.32 -8.96
C SER A 125 6.27 3.17 -7.45
N GLY A 126 5.21 2.50 -7.00
CA GLY A 126 5.01 2.16 -5.61
C GLY A 126 3.90 1.14 -5.42
N LEU A 127 3.99 0.37 -4.35
CA LEU A 127 3.03 -0.65 -3.98
C LEU A 127 2.67 -0.50 -2.50
N PHE A 128 1.36 -0.40 -2.25
CA PHE A 128 0.77 -0.48 -0.93
C PHE A 128 0.31 -1.91 -0.65
N CYS A 129 0.72 -2.45 0.49
CA CYS A 129 0.26 -3.74 1.00
C CYS A 129 -0.49 -3.52 2.31
N LEU A 130 -1.78 -3.82 2.33
CA LEU A 130 -2.62 -3.72 3.52
C LEU A 130 -2.90 -5.10 4.11
N ALA A 131 -2.52 -5.28 5.36
CA ALA A 131 -3.06 -6.31 6.23
C ALA A 131 -4.36 -5.77 6.84
N SER A 132 -5.50 -6.32 6.43
CA SER A 132 -6.82 -5.90 6.89
C SER A 132 -7.32 -6.80 8.01
N LEU A 133 -7.91 -6.22 9.06
CA LEU A 133 -8.60 -7.00 10.10
C LEU A 133 -9.81 -6.20 10.61
N GLY A 134 -11.01 -6.78 10.52
CA GLY A 134 -12.26 -6.10 10.88
C GLY A 134 -12.52 -4.83 10.05
N GLU A 135 -13.34 -3.89 10.55
CA GLU A 135 -13.69 -2.66 9.82
C GLU A 135 -12.59 -1.58 9.85
N ALA A 136 -11.47 -1.80 10.56
CA ALA A 136 -10.38 -0.81 10.68
C ALA A 136 -9.77 -0.41 9.32
N HIS A 137 -9.90 -1.27 8.30
CA HIS A 137 -9.45 -0.98 6.95
C HIS A 137 -10.36 -0.01 6.18
N GLN A 138 -11.65 0.09 6.54
CA GLN A 138 -12.62 0.95 5.83
C GLN A 138 -12.26 2.43 6.01
N ALA A 139 -12.00 2.85 7.24
CA ALA A 139 -11.65 4.24 7.53
C ALA A 139 -10.29 4.65 6.93
N LEU A 140 -9.31 3.74 6.88
CA LEU A 140 -8.04 3.99 6.17
C LEU A 140 -8.29 4.20 4.68
N LEU A 141 -9.14 3.36 4.11
CA LEU A 141 -9.36 3.32 2.67
C LEU A 141 -10.24 4.50 2.23
N GLU A 142 -11.20 4.92 3.03
CA GLU A 142 -11.90 6.21 2.90
C GLU A 142 -10.94 7.40 3.08
N ARG A 143 -9.96 7.32 3.98
CA ARG A 143 -8.98 8.39 4.18
C ARG A 143 -7.98 8.50 3.03
N LEU A 144 -7.52 7.36 2.50
CA LEU A 144 -6.77 7.33 1.26
C LEU A 144 -7.63 7.99 0.19
N CYS A 145 -8.87 7.56 -0.03
CA CYS A 145 -9.78 8.22 -0.97
C CYS A 145 -9.88 9.75 -0.76
N ALA A 146 -9.99 10.22 0.48
CA ALA A 146 -10.07 11.65 0.78
C ALA A 146 -8.77 12.40 0.40
N LEU A 147 -7.60 11.84 0.74
CA LEU A 147 -6.29 12.40 0.39
C LEU A 147 -6.00 12.35 -1.13
N LEU A 148 -6.82 11.64 -1.88
CA LEU A 148 -6.67 11.43 -3.31
C LEU A 148 -7.59 12.33 -4.13
N ILE A 149 -8.68 12.83 -3.53
CA ILE A 149 -9.66 13.74 -4.15
C ILE A 149 -9.34 15.21 -3.89
N GLU A 150 -8.58 15.53 -2.83
CA GLU A 150 -8.14 16.92 -2.52
C GLU A 150 -6.84 17.32 -3.22
#